data_AF-A0A211ZQF6-F1
#
_entry.id   AF-A0A211ZQF6-F1
#
_cell.length_a   1.000
_cell.length_b   1.000
_cell.length_c   1.000
_cell.angle_alpha   90.00
_cell.angle_beta   90.00
_cell.angle_gamma   90.00
#
_symmetry.space_group_name_H-M   'P 1'
#
loop_
_entity.id
_entity.type
_entity.pdbx_description
1 polymer ?
#
loop_
_entity_poly.entity_id
_entity_poly.type
_entity_poly.pdbx_seq_one_letter_code
_entity_poly.pdbx_strand_id
1 'polypeptide(L)'
;MSKTRVLKLLGTDAGQIVRLPADFRFNGDTVYASRDARTGDVTLSERPGADSWKQFFELMRTIDVPDDFMTERPMNALPRDEIFPK
;
A
#
# COMPACT_ATOMS: atom_id res chain seq x y z
N MET A 1 -5.67 5.70 -8.09
CA MET A 1 -4.50 6.39 -8.68
C MET A 1 -3.78 7.15 -7.59
N SER A 2 -2.45 7.04 -7.51
CA SER A 2 -1.64 7.77 -6.53
C SER A 2 -1.68 9.27 -6.84
N LYS A 3 -2.05 10.10 -5.85
CA LYS A 3 -1.94 11.56 -5.96
C LYS A 3 -0.52 11.98 -5.58
N THR A 4 0.17 12.64 -6.49
CA THR A 4 1.50 13.22 -6.24
C THR A 4 1.38 14.72 -6.04
N ARG A 5 2.01 15.27 -4.99
CA ARG A 5 2.16 16.72 -4.80
C ARG A 5 3.60 17.06 -4.47
N VAL A 6 4.09 18.15 -5.06
CA VAL A 6 5.37 18.76 -4.68
C VAL A 6 5.15 19.46 -3.33
N LEU A 7 5.95 19.09 -2.33
CA LEU A 7 5.92 19.67 -1.00
C LEU A 7 7.20 20.46 -0.74
N LYS A 8 7.11 21.50 0.09
CA LYS A 8 8.28 22.29 0.51
C LYS A 8 8.96 21.59 1.69
N LEU A 9 10.28 21.46 1.57
CA LEU A 9 11.16 21.05 2.66
C LEU A 9 11.55 22.26 3.49
N LEU A 10 11.52 22.11 4.81
CA LEU A 10 11.95 23.11 5.77
C LEU A 10 13.17 22.56 6.51
N GLY A 11 14.28 23.30 6.51
CA GLY A 11 15.49 22.95 7.25
C GLY A 11 15.43 23.49 8.68
N THR A 12 15.86 22.67 9.63
CA THR A 12 16.11 23.05 11.03
C THR A 12 17.45 22.47 11.47
N ASP A 13 18.06 23.03 12.52
CA ASP A 13 19.32 22.48 13.07
C ASP A 13 19.17 21.05 13.60
N ALA A 14 17.93 20.64 13.91
CA ALA A 14 17.57 19.30 14.36
C ALA A 14 17.17 18.32 13.22
N GLY A 15 17.20 18.77 11.96
CA GLY A 15 16.84 17.95 10.79
C GLY A 15 15.88 18.62 9.81
N GLN A 16 15.21 17.81 8.98
CA GLN A 16 14.32 18.27 7.92
C GLN A 16 12.85 17.99 8.23
N ILE A 17 11.96 18.95 7.94
CA ILE A 17 10.52 18.85 8.15
C ILE A 17 9.78 18.97 6.81
N VAL A 18 8.72 18.17 6.64
CA VAL A 18 7.79 18.24 5.50
C VAL A 18 6.43 18.71 6.00
N ARG A 19 5.89 19.78 5.40
CA ARG A 19 4.52 20.23 5.71
C ARG A 19 3.50 19.45 4.88
N LEU A 20 2.74 18.57 5.54
CA LEU A 20 1.69 17.79 4.89
C LEU A 20 0.43 18.66 4.66
N PRO A 21 -0.11 18.74 3.43
CA PRO A 21 -1.40 19.35 3.16
C PRO A 21 -2.55 18.58 3.82
N ALA A 22 -3.74 19.19 3.89
CA ALA A 22 -4.93 18.57 4.49
C ALA A 22 -5.23 17.16 3.93
N ASP A 23 -5.10 16.99 2.61
CA ASP A 23 -5.36 15.72 1.91
C ASP A 23 -4.35 14.60 2.24
N PHE A 24 -3.25 14.92 2.95
CA PHE A 24 -2.18 13.98 3.33
C PHE A 24 -2.05 13.85 4.86
N ARG A 25 -3.04 14.32 5.63
CA ARG A 25 -3.02 14.19 7.09
C ARG A 25 -3.23 12.73 7.51
N PHE A 26 -2.47 12.32 8.51
CA PHE A 26 -2.65 11.05 9.22
C PHE A 26 -3.59 11.25 10.41
N ASN A 27 -4.14 10.15 10.92
CA ASN A 27 -4.84 10.15 12.19
C ASN A 27 -3.81 10.04 13.33
N GLY A 28 -3.98 10.85 14.37
CA GLY A 28 -3.06 10.87 15.52
C GLY A 28 -1.85 11.78 15.33
N ASP A 29 -0.79 11.51 16.11
CA ASP A 29 0.39 12.35 16.27
C ASP A 29 1.70 11.68 15.81
N THR A 30 1.66 10.39 15.49
CA THR A 30 2.84 9.56 15.22
C THR A 30 2.66 8.72 13.97
N VAL A 31 3.76 8.54 13.24
CA VAL A 31 3.82 7.70 12.03
C VAL A 31 5.15 6.98 11.95
N TYR A 32 5.17 5.87 11.24
CA TYR A 32 6.39 5.14 10.88
C TYR A 32 6.97 5.73 9.60
N ALA A 33 8.31 5.84 9.54
CA ALA A 33 9.05 6.19 8.34
C ALA A 33 9.89 5.00 7.90
N SER A 34 9.70 4.55 6.66
CA SER A 34 10.49 3.47 6.06
C SER A 34 11.15 3.96 4.78
N ARG A 35 12.42 3.61 4.58
CA ARG A 35 13.17 3.91 3.35
C ARG A 35 13.30 2.65 2.51
N ASP A 36 12.88 2.72 1.26
CA ASP A 36 13.15 1.67 0.28
C ASP A 36 14.63 1.70 -0.09
N ALA A 37 15.33 0.57 0.07
CA ALA A 37 16.77 0.49 -0.17
C ALA A 37 17.15 0.53 -1.67
N ARG A 38 16.22 0.21 -2.56
CA ARG A 38 16.43 0.14 -4.01
C ARG A 38 16.16 1.49 -4.67
N THR A 39 15.08 2.19 -4.29
CA THR A 39 14.70 3.48 -4.88
C THR A 39 15.18 4.67 -4.06
N GLY A 40 15.41 4.47 -2.75
CA GLY A 40 15.71 5.54 -1.81
C GLY A 40 14.48 6.31 -1.33
N ASP A 41 13.28 5.96 -1.82
CA ASP A 41 12.04 6.65 -1.45
C ASP A 41 11.71 6.47 0.03
N VAL A 42 11.18 7.54 0.64
CA VAL A 42 10.70 7.51 2.02
C VAL A 42 9.18 7.42 2.02
N THR A 43 8.66 6.38 2.65
CA THR A 43 7.22 6.21 2.87
C THR A 43 6.89 6.52 4.32
N LEU A 44 5.86 7.34 4.52
CA LEU A 44 5.24 7.59 5.82
C LEU A 44 3.95 6.77 5.92
N SER A 45 3.73 6.10 7.05
CA SER A 45 2.60 5.19 7.24
C SER A 45 2.18 5.11 8.71
N GLU A 46 0.89 4.95 8.98
CA GLU A 46 0.35 4.68 10.33
C GLU A 46 0.68 3.26 10.81
N ARG A 47 1.10 2.40 9.88
CA ARG A 47 1.52 1.03 10.14
C ARG A 47 3.01 0.88 9.85
N PRO A 48 3.73 -0.03 10.51
CA PRO A 48 5.10 -0.37 10.12
C PRO A 48 5.14 -0.82 8.65
N GLY A 49 5.57 0.09 7.77
CA GLY A 49 5.30 0.06 6.33
C GLY A 49 6.16 -0.94 5.54
N ALA A 50 7.31 -1.33 6.07
CA ALA A 50 8.18 -2.31 5.42
C ALA A 50 7.88 -3.76 5.83
N ASP A 51 7.32 -3.96 7.02
CA ASP A 51 7.16 -5.31 7.57
C ASP A 51 5.80 -5.95 7.24
N SER A 52 4.75 -5.17 6.93
CA SER A 52 3.42 -5.77 6.75
C SER A 52 3.34 -6.78 5.60
N TRP A 53 3.91 -6.48 4.43
CA TRP A 53 3.94 -7.42 3.30
C TRP A 53 4.98 -8.52 3.46
N LYS A 54 6.15 -8.18 4.00
CA LYS A 54 7.20 -9.17 4.25
C LYS A 54 6.72 -10.22 5.25
N GLN A 55 6.15 -9.80 6.37
CA GLN A 55 5.55 -10.70 7.37
C GLN A 55 4.39 -11.50 6.79
N PHE A 56 3.54 -10.89 5.96
CA PHE A 56 2.48 -11.62 5.27
C PHE A 56 3.02 -12.74 4.37
N PHE A 57 4.07 -12.47 3.57
CA PHE A 57 4.70 -13.50 2.73
C PHE A 57 5.49 -14.53 3.53
N GLU A 58 6.11 -14.16 4.66
CA GLU A 58 6.72 -15.11 5.59
C GLU A 58 5.66 -16.05 6.18
N LEU A 59 4.52 -15.51 6.62
CA LEU A 59 3.38 -16.30 7.09
C LEU A 59 2.84 -17.23 5.98
N MET A 60 2.67 -16.74 4.76
CA MET A 60 2.20 -17.58 3.64
C MET A 60 3.13 -18.78 3.39
N ARG A 61 4.44 -18.64 3.61
CA ARG A 61 5.41 -19.75 3.46
C ARG A 61 5.32 -20.79 4.56
N THR A 62 4.73 -20.46 5.70
CA THR A 62 4.51 -21.43 6.80
C THR A 62 3.21 -22.21 6.66
N ILE A 63 2.34 -21.82 5.72
CA ILE A 63 1.06 -22.47 5.48
C ILE A 63 1.25 -23.55 4.42
N ASP A 64 0.79 -24.75 4.72
CA ASP A 64 0.72 -25.83 3.73
C ASP A 64 -0.51 -25.61 2.86
N VAL A 65 -0.29 -25.32 1.57
CA VAL A 65 -1.37 -25.07 0.60
C VAL A 65 -1.59 -26.35 -0.18
N PRO A 66 -2.79 -26.95 -0.14
CA PRO A 66 -3.09 -28.18 -0.89
C PRO A 66 -2.79 -28.03 -2.39
N ASP A 67 -2.32 -29.11 -3.03
CA ASP A 67 -2.00 -29.13 -4.46
C ASP A 67 -3.22 -28.82 -5.35
N ASP A 68 -4.42 -29.08 -4.84
CA ASP A 68 -5.70 -28.82 -5.53
C ASP A 68 -6.29 -27.44 -5.22
N PHE A 69 -5.60 -26.62 -4.42
CA PHE A 69 -6.05 -25.28 -4.10
C PHE A 69 -6.13 -24.43 -5.37
N MET A 70 -7.33 -23.92 -5.66
CA MET A 70 -7.63 -23.09 -6.84
C MET A 70 -7.50 -23.82 -8.20
N THR A 71 -7.52 -25.15 -8.24
CA THR A 71 -7.59 -25.90 -9.53
C THR A 71 -8.86 -25.56 -10.30
N GLU A 72 -9.99 -25.36 -9.59
CA GLU A 72 -11.22 -24.83 -10.16
C GLU A 72 -11.40 -23.36 -9.78
N ARG A 73 -11.05 -22.46 -10.70
CA ARG A 73 -11.31 -21.03 -10.56
C ARG A 73 -12.26 -20.57 -11.66
N PRO A 74 -13.58 -20.45 -11.40
CA PRO A 74 -14.50 -19.94 -12.40
C PRO A 74 -14.06 -18.53 -12.79
N MET A 75 -13.77 -18.33 -14.08
CA MET A 75 -13.46 -17.02 -14.64
C MET A 75 -14.64 -16.10 -14.32
N ASN A 76 -14.37 -14.82 -14.02
CA ASN A 76 -15.42 -13.81 -13.92
C ASN A 76 -16.19 -13.81 -15.25
N ALA A 77 -17.39 -14.39 -15.28
CA ALA A 77 -18.29 -14.26 -16.42
C ALA A 77 -18.79 -12.82 -16.41
N LEU A 78 -18.67 -12.14 -17.54
CA LEU A 78 -19.40 -10.89 -17.72
C LEU A 78 -20.88 -11.18 -17.47
N PRO A 79 -21.61 -10.31 -16.73
CA PRO A 79 -23.06 -10.38 -16.71
C PRO A 79 -23.51 -10.42 -18.18
N ARG A 80 -24.27 -11.46 -18.56
CA ARG A 80 -24.86 -11.47 -19.90
C ARG A 80 -25.71 -10.22 -19.98
N ASP A 81 -25.45 -9.37 -20.96
CA ASP A 81 -26.38 -8.31 -21.32
C ASP A 81 -27.72 -9.01 -21.56
N GLU A 82 -28.65 -8.90 -20.60
CA GLU A 82 -30.05 -9.13 -20.87
C GLU A 82 -30.40 -8.13 -21.96
N ILE A 83 -30.33 -8.66 -23.18
CA ILE A 83 -30.67 -8.08 -24.47
C ILE A 83 -31.70 -6.98 -24.23
N PHE A 84 -31.25 -5.72 -24.25
CA PHE A 84 -32.17 -4.59 -24.26
C PHE A 84 -33.08 -4.79 -25.48
N PRO A 85 -34.39 -5.05 -25.30
CA PRO A 85 -35.27 -5.26 -26.43
C PRO A 85 -35.29 -3.95 -27.24
N LYS A 86 -34.96 -4.06 -28.54
CA LYS A 86 -35.11 -2.99 -29.52
C LYS A 86 -36.57 -2.65 -29.73
#